data_AF-A0A5S3UTA8-F1
#
_entry.id   AF-A0A5S3UTA8-F1
#
_cell.length_a   1.000
_cell.length_b   1.000
_cell.length_c   1.000
_cell.angle_alpha   90.00
_cell.angle_beta   90.00
_cell.angle_gamma   90.00
#
_symmetry.space_group_name_H-M   'P 1'
#
loop_
_entity.id
_entity.type
_entity.pdbx_description
1 polymer ?
#
loop_
_entity_poly.entity_id
_entity_poly.type
_entity_poly.pdbx_seq_one_letter_code
_entity_poly.pdbx_strand_id
1 'polypeptide(L)'
;LTKQGDWVNVTSLPEQIVVNVGDMLQRLTNNKLRSTTHRVVNPPRELWHTSRFSMPFCLHPRSEMSLACLESCIDADHPKAYPDATAGEYLDERLREIGLKK
;
A
#
# COMPACT_ATOMS: atom_id res chain seq x y z
N LEU A 1 -5.81 -2.71 8.81
CA LEU A 1 -6.25 -3.23 10.13
C LEU A 1 -5.43 -2.55 11.22
N THR A 2 -5.98 -2.42 12.43
CA THR A 2 -5.17 -2.07 13.62
C THR A 2 -4.12 -3.15 13.87
N LYS A 3 -3.19 -2.90 14.80
CA LYS A 3 -2.23 -3.92 15.23
C LYS A 3 -2.91 -5.14 15.87
N GLN A 4 -4.14 -4.97 16.34
CA GLN A 4 -5.00 -6.00 16.93
C GLN A 4 -5.86 -6.73 15.88
N GLY A 5 -5.82 -6.33 14.62
CA GLY A 5 -6.59 -6.95 13.54
C GLY A 5 -7.97 -6.33 13.31
N ASP A 6 -8.30 -5.22 13.96
CA ASP A 6 -9.61 -4.58 13.86
C ASP A 6 -9.73 -3.68 12.62
N TRP A 7 -10.96 -3.54 12.13
CA TRP A 7 -11.30 -2.55 11.11
C TRP A 7 -11.58 -1.19 11.76
N VAL A 8 -11.03 -0.13 11.18
CA VAL A 8 -11.25 1.24 11.61
C VAL A 8 -11.82 2.03 10.44
N ASN A 9 -12.90 2.76 10.69
CA ASN A 9 -13.48 3.65 9.69
C ASN A 9 -12.58 4.88 9.50
N VAL A 10 -12.35 5.24 8.24
CA VAL A 10 -11.64 6.46 7.87
C VAL A 10 -12.65 7.46 7.35
N THR A 11 -12.75 8.61 8.01
CA THR A 11 -13.60 9.73 7.58
C THR A 11 -12.71 10.83 7.03
N SER A 12 -12.90 11.18 5.76
CA SER A 12 -12.29 12.36 5.15
C SER A 12 -13.30 13.51 5.09
N LEU A 13 -12.88 14.71 5.46
CA LEU A 13 -13.67 15.93 5.28
C LEU A 13 -13.54 16.43 3.84
N PRO A 14 -14.41 17.36 3.40
CA PRO A 14 -14.20 18.09 2.15
C PRO A 14 -12.78 18.67 2.08
N GLU A 15 -12.20 18.70 0.88
CA GLU A 15 -10.85 19.22 0.60
C GLU A 15 -9.70 18.42 1.24
N GLN A 16 -9.97 17.22 1.76
CA GLN A 16 -8.95 16.31 2.25
C GLN A 16 -8.73 15.14 1.27
N ILE A 17 -7.50 14.65 1.25
CA ILE A 17 -7.13 13.41 0.56
C ILE A 17 -6.69 12.37 1.58
N VAL A 18 -7.08 11.12 1.35
CA VAL A 18 -6.58 9.98 2.11
C VAL A 18 -5.37 9.43 1.38
N VAL A 19 -4.25 9.32 2.09
CA VAL A 19 -2.99 8.79 1.56
C VAL A 19 -2.62 7.53 2.34
N ASN A 20 -2.30 6.45 1.64
CA ASN A 20 -1.80 5.23 2.23
C ASN A 20 -0.42 4.87 1.65
N VAL A 21 0.32 4.07 2.42
CA VAL A 21 1.58 3.45 1.97
C VAL A 21 1.23 2.26 1.08
N GLY A 22 1.99 2.10 -0.01
CA GLY A 22 1.94 0.92 -0.88
C GLY A 22 3.12 -0.02 -0.65
N ASP A 23 3.03 -1.23 -1.20
CA ASP A 23 3.98 -2.31 -0.97
C ASP A 23 5.44 -1.95 -1.34
N MET A 24 5.63 -1.17 -2.42
CA MET A 24 6.97 -0.70 -2.83
C MET A 24 7.65 0.17 -1.76
N LEU A 25 6.89 1.07 -1.12
CA LEU A 25 7.42 1.94 -0.07
C LEU A 25 7.64 1.18 1.24
N GLN A 26 6.79 0.19 1.54
CA GLN A 26 7.02 -0.73 2.65
C GLN A 26 8.34 -1.50 2.48
N ARG A 27 8.58 -2.02 1.27
CA ARG A 27 9.83 -2.72 0.93
C ARG A 27 11.05 -1.80 1.08
N LEU A 28 11.00 -0.62 0.45
CA LEU A 28 12.08 0.35 0.49
C LEU A 28 12.47 0.76 1.92
N THR A 29 11.49 0.92 2.80
CA THR A 29 11.69 1.34 4.20
C THR A 29 11.91 0.18 5.18
N ASN A 30 12.16 -1.04 4.67
CA ASN A 30 12.36 -2.23 5.49
C ASN A 30 11.27 -2.42 6.57
N ASN A 31 10.00 -2.30 6.18
CA ASN A 31 8.82 -2.38 7.07
C ASN A 31 8.63 -1.25 8.10
N LYS A 32 9.45 -0.18 8.10
CA LYS A 32 9.22 0.98 8.97
C LYS A 32 7.90 1.68 8.63
N LEU A 33 7.60 1.86 7.33
CA LEU A 33 6.29 2.26 6.85
C LEU A 33 5.52 1.02 6.38
N ARG A 34 4.24 0.89 6.74
CA ARG A 34 3.45 -0.33 6.48
C ARG A 34 2.37 -0.10 5.44
N SER A 35 2.35 -0.95 4.42
CA SER A 35 1.24 -1.12 3.49
C SER A 35 0.11 -1.86 4.20
N THR A 36 -1.00 -1.18 4.44
CA THR A 36 -2.09 -1.71 5.28
C THR A 36 -3.27 -2.21 4.44
N THR A 37 -3.83 -3.35 4.83
CA THR A 37 -5.11 -3.82 4.32
C THR A 37 -6.22 -2.82 4.60
N HIS A 38 -6.96 -2.46 3.55
CA HIS A 38 -8.11 -1.56 3.56
C HIS A 38 -9.22 -2.13 2.66
N ARG A 39 -10.46 -1.71 2.90
CA ARG A 39 -11.64 -2.10 2.10
C ARG A 39 -12.67 -0.98 2.09
N VAL A 40 -13.51 -0.96 1.07
CA VAL A 40 -14.75 -0.18 1.07
C VAL A 40 -15.91 -1.16 1.33
N VAL A 41 -16.75 -0.85 2.30
CA VAL A 41 -17.94 -1.64 2.64
C VAL A 41 -19.19 -0.91 2.18
N ASN A 42 -20.30 -1.65 2.06
CA ASN A 42 -21.60 -1.03 1.79
C ASN A 42 -21.92 0.02 2.87
N PRO A 43 -22.48 1.17 2.49
CA PRO A 43 -22.95 2.15 3.47
C PRO A 43 -24.16 1.59 4.24
N PRO A 44 -24.65 2.29 5.27
CA PRO A 44 -25.95 2.00 5.89
C PRO A 44 -27.05 1.84 4.83
N ARG A 45 -28.04 0.95 5.07
CA ARG A 45 -29.03 0.53 4.06
C ARG A 45 -29.84 1.70 3.52
N GLU A 46 -30.13 2.67 4.37
CA GLU A 46 -30.80 3.91 4.03
C GLU A 46 -30.06 4.72 2.96
N LEU A 47 -28.74 4.57 2.80
CA LEU A 47 -27.94 5.28 1.80
C LEU A 47 -27.69 4.46 0.52
N TRP A 48 -28.23 3.25 0.39
CA TRP A 48 -27.96 2.38 -0.77
C TRP A 48 -28.47 2.94 -2.10
N HIS A 49 -29.38 3.91 -2.06
CA HIS A 49 -29.91 4.61 -3.24
C HIS A 49 -29.04 5.80 -3.67
N THR A 50 -27.90 6.03 -3.00
CA THR A 50 -26.97 7.12 -3.30
C THR A 50 -25.71 6.62 -4.02
N SER A 51 -25.13 7.47 -4.87
CA SER A 51 -23.87 7.17 -5.57
C SER A 51 -22.67 7.63 -4.75
N ARG A 52 -21.60 6.82 -4.72
CA ARG A 52 -20.30 7.17 -4.16
C ARG A 52 -19.25 7.22 -5.26
N PHE A 53 -18.60 8.36 -5.44
CA PHE A 53 -17.48 8.53 -6.37
C PHE A 53 -16.14 8.52 -5.63
N SER A 54 -15.10 8.01 -6.28
CA SER A 54 -13.72 7.98 -5.76
C SER A 54 -12.75 8.10 -6.92
N MET A 55 -11.66 8.83 -6.72
CA MET A 55 -10.61 9.05 -7.73
C MET A 55 -9.25 8.62 -7.15
N PRO A 56 -8.95 7.30 -7.10
CA PRO A 56 -7.65 6.84 -6.60
C PRO A 56 -6.53 7.24 -7.57
N PHE A 57 -5.41 7.69 -7.04
CA PHE A 57 -4.19 7.95 -7.80
C PHE A 57 -3.05 7.10 -7.26
N CYS A 58 -2.61 6.11 -8.05
CA CYS A 58 -1.54 5.20 -7.65
C CYS A 58 -0.18 5.72 -8.13
N LEU A 59 0.56 6.39 -7.24
CA LEU A 59 1.92 6.85 -7.50
C LEU A 59 2.90 5.67 -7.52
N HIS A 60 3.67 5.54 -8.59
CA HIS A 60 4.71 4.51 -8.73
C HIS A 60 6.08 5.15 -8.97
N PRO A 61 7.17 4.55 -8.44
CA PRO A 61 8.52 4.80 -8.90
C PRO A 61 8.68 4.52 -10.40
N ARG A 62 9.74 5.07 -11.00
CA ARG A 62 10.20 4.61 -12.32
C ARG A 62 10.63 3.15 -12.24
N SER A 63 10.39 2.38 -13.30
CA SER A 63 10.65 0.93 -13.33
C SER A 63 12.08 0.57 -12.95
N GLU A 64 13.05 1.38 -13.34
CA GLU A 64 14.48 1.15 -13.12
C GLU A 64 14.95 1.57 -11.71
N MET A 65 14.08 2.20 -10.91
CA MET A 65 14.44 2.60 -9.55
C MET A 65 14.69 1.37 -8.68
N SER A 66 15.82 1.37 -7.97
CA SER A 66 16.12 0.35 -6.96
C SER A 66 15.14 0.43 -5.78
N LEU A 67 14.61 -0.72 -5.39
CA LEU A 67 13.86 -0.96 -4.16
C LEU A 67 14.68 -1.76 -3.14
N ALA A 68 16.01 -1.72 -3.24
CA ALA A 68 16.89 -2.17 -2.16
C ALA A 68 16.52 -1.45 -0.85
N CYS A 69 16.47 -2.19 0.26
CA CYS A 69 16.17 -1.60 1.57
C CYS A 69 17.14 -0.45 1.84
N LEU A 70 16.61 0.71 2.26
CA LEU A 70 17.44 1.86 2.63
C LEU A 70 18.39 1.46 3.77
N GLU A 71 19.67 1.84 3.66
CA GLU A 71 20.68 1.53 4.68
C GLU A 71 20.27 2.04 6.07
N SER A 72 19.65 3.23 6.13
CA SER A 72 19.11 3.81 7.38
C SER A 72 17.91 3.07 7.98
N CYS A 73 17.39 2.07 7.27
CA CYS A 73 16.30 1.19 7.71
C CYS A 73 16.79 -0.21 8.08
N ILE A 74 18.10 -0.46 8.05
CA ILE A 74 18.71 -1.74 8.43
C ILE A 74 19.56 -1.53 9.68
N ASP A 75 19.31 -2.32 10.70
CA ASP A 75 20.09 -2.35 11.94
C ASP A 75 20.08 -3.75 12.56
N ALA A 76 20.67 -3.90 13.75
CA ALA A 76 20.77 -5.19 14.44
C ALA A 76 19.40 -5.78 14.80
N ASP A 77 18.41 -4.94 15.08
CA ASP A 77 17.05 -5.36 15.45
C ASP A 77 16.14 -5.51 14.22
N HIS A 78 16.47 -4.82 13.13
CA HIS A 78 15.75 -4.83 11.85
C HIS A 78 16.71 -5.18 10.71
N PRO A 79 17.13 -6.47 10.59
CA PRO A 79 17.95 -6.90 9.47
C PRO A 79 17.19 -6.71 8.14
N LYS A 80 17.93 -6.73 7.03
CA LYS A 80 17.38 -6.58 5.68
C LYS A 80 16.31 -7.66 5.42
N ALA A 81 15.04 -7.25 5.33
CA ALA A 81 13.90 -8.18 5.22
C ALA A 81 13.61 -8.63 3.78
N TYR A 82 14.13 -7.91 2.78
CA TYR A 82 13.81 -8.13 1.38
C TYR A 82 15.08 -8.29 0.54
N PRO A 83 15.07 -9.16 -0.49
CA PRO A 83 16.13 -9.16 -1.50
C PRO A 83 16.15 -7.84 -2.27
N ASP A 84 17.20 -7.57 -3.02
CA ASP A 84 17.21 -6.41 -3.91
C ASP A 84 16.33 -6.68 -5.13
N ALA A 85 15.61 -5.65 -5.57
CA ALA A 85 14.80 -5.67 -6.78
C ALA A 85 14.64 -4.23 -7.27
N THR A 86 14.34 -4.07 -8.55
CA THR A 86 13.83 -2.83 -9.12
C THR A 86 12.32 -2.71 -8.92
N ALA A 87 11.78 -1.50 -9.06
CA ALA A 87 10.34 -1.28 -9.01
C ALA A 87 9.60 -2.02 -10.14
N GLY A 88 10.21 -2.12 -11.31
CA GLY A 88 9.65 -2.85 -12.45
C GLY A 88 9.55 -4.35 -12.21
N GLU A 89 10.62 -4.97 -11.69
CA GLU A 89 10.61 -6.39 -11.33
C GLU A 89 9.58 -6.70 -10.25
N TYR A 90 9.52 -5.87 -9.20
CA TYR A 90 8.56 -6.06 -8.13
C TYR A 90 7.11 -5.85 -8.61
N LEU A 91 6.86 -4.88 -9.49
CA LEU A 91 5.53 -4.72 -10.08
C LEU A 91 5.13 -5.95 -10.90
N ASP A 92 6.04 -6.50 -11.70
CA ASP A 92 5.81 -7.72 -12.50
C ASP A 92 5.46 -8.91 -11.60
N GLU A 93 6.24 -9.13 -10.54
CA GLU A 93 6.01 -10.15 -9.52
C GLU A 93 4.59 -10.02 -8.94
N ARG A 94 4.23 -8.82 -8.45
CA ARG A 94 2.91 -8.59 -7.84
C ARG A 94 1.77 -8.78 -8.84
N LEU A 95 1.92 -8.33 -10.08
CA LEU A 95 0.92 -8.53 -11.14
C LEU A 95 0.69 -10.01 -11.46
N ARG A 96 1.73 -10.85 -11.40
CA ARG A 96 1.61 -12.31 -11.56
C ARG A 96 0.90 -12.94 -10.38
N GLU A 97 1.29 -12.61 -9.16
CA GLU A 97 0.72 -13.16 -7.94
C GLU A 97 -0.78 -12.87 -7.80
N ILE A 98 -1.24 -11.69 -8.23
CA ILE A 98 -2.66 -11.33 -8.22
C ILE A 98 -3.41 -11.77 -9.50
N GLY A 99 -2.74 -12.47 -10.42
CA GLY A 99 -3.34 -13.06 -11.62
C GLY A 99 -3.68 -12.06 -12.74
N LEU A 100 -3.11 -10.85 -12.72
CA LEU A 100 -3.28 -9.85 -13.79
C LEU A 100 -2.27 -10.02 -14.93
N LYS A 101 -1.19 -10.79 -14.70
CA LYS A 101 -0.19 -11.12 -15.71
C LYS A 101 0.15 -12.62 -15.62
N LYS A 102 0.28 -13.28 -16.77
CA LYS A 102 0.69 -14.69 -16.87
C LYS A 102 2.20 -14.82 -16.96
#